data_AF-A0A623QEP8-F1
#
_entry.id   AF-A0A623QEP8-F1
#
_cell.length_a   1.000
_cell.length_b   1.000
_cell.length_c   1.000
_cell.angle_alpha   90.00
_cell.angle_beta   90.00
_cell.angle_gamma   90.00
#
_symmetry.space_group_name_H-M   'P 1'
#
loop_
_entity.id
_entity.type
_entity.pdbx_description
1 polymer ?
#
loop_
_entity_poly.entity_id
_entity_poly.type
_entity_poly.pdbx_seq_one_letter_code
_entity_poly.pdbx_strand_id
1 'polypeptide(L)'
;HKADELCEKNIKVVIRNLNSSLCIGFECYSHLLQNIPSMLESIPFQRILSERKNKFENAIVVSAGPSLAKQLPLLKAYQDKAVIFCADGALSMLEKEGIIPDYVTNLDFTDLAMKFFQNKENKTSLNMLSCATHPSLVHFLDNKSVVLRDDPLYQRFNLNDFGYIDTGTHVSHFSYTLALALGFKNIIMIGQDLAFDEEGNSHSKGFDFGEKFSGEENIDKLKVTAYAGKGEVLTHITWNDYRIKLEYLFACNEQKAKFYNATEGGARINFTEELSFKECCEKLLTKEKPQFELPKSLTKNRSDKLLVKFKEKIQKDQDNAKRFLDDALALKQILENILSKDFILPLEFLEKVYQNIENFNHSLDEDEFIQDGILKAVIYERGLKISLVYKENIVDNASFISAYIKAYHEWLLYFMEKLEQRINIIIDSFKELP
;
A
#
# COMPACT_ATOMS: atom_id res chain seq x y z
N HIS A 1 -20.84 -21.72 -9.20
CA HIS A 1 -19.86 -21.40 -10.26
C HIS A 1 -19.70 -19.88 -10.48
N LYS A 2 -20.67 -19.14 -11.04
CA LYS A 2 -20.50 -17.69 -11.30
C LYS A 2 -20.35 -16.84 -10.01
N ALA A 3 -21.08 -17.20 -8.95
CA ALA A 3 -20.94 -16.56 -7.64
C ALA A 3 -19.56 -16.86 -7.03
N ASP A 4 -19.11 -18.11 -7.07
CA ASP A 4 -17.80 -18.53 -6.56
C ASP A 4 -16.66 -17.80 -7.29
N GLU A 5 -16.72 -17.73 -8.63
CA GLU A 5 -15.74 -17.00 -9.44
C GLU A 5 -15.69 -15.50 -9.07
N LEU A 6 -16.85 -14.88 -8.84
CA LEU A 6 -16.91 -13.49 -8.40
C LEU A 6 -16.32 -13.32 -6.99
N CYS A 7 -16.61 -14.23 -6.06
CA CYS A 7 -16.03 -14.24 -4.73
C CYS A 7 -14.49 -14.38 -4.79
N GLU A 8 -13.98 -15.31 -5.59
CA GLU A 8 -12.54 -15.48 -5.79
C GLU A 8 -11.88 -14.24 -6.40
N LYS A 9 -12.51 -13.62 -7.41
CA LYS A 9 -12.04 -12.36 -8.00
C LYS A 9 -11.95 -11.24 -6.95
N ASN A 10 -12.98 -11.10 -6.10
CA ASN A 10 -12.98 -10.11 -5.00
C ASN A 10 -11.89 -10.39 -3.98
N ILE A 11 -11.76 -11.65 -3.53
CA ILE A 11 -10.71 -12.06 -2.59
C ILE A 11 -9.34 -11.70 -3.16
N LYS A 12 -9.05 -12.08 -4.41
CA LYS A 12 -7.78 -11.78 -5.08
C LYS A 12 -7.44 -10.28 -5.12
N VAL A 13 -8.45 -9.41 -5.27
CA VAL A 13 -8.25 -7.95 -5.21
C VAL A 13 -7.91 -7.49 -3.79
N VAL A 14 -8.63 -7.99 -2.79
CA VAL A 14 -8.40 -7.64 -1.37
C VAL A 14 -7.01 -8.10 -0.92
N ILE A 15 -6.61 -9.31 -1.28
CA ILE A 15 -5.32 -9.91 -0.91
C ILE A 15 -4.23 -9.71 -1.96
N ARG A 16 -4.39 -8.80 -2.92
CA ARG A 16 -3.49 -8.66 -4.09
C ARG A 16 -2.00 -8.52 -3.73
N ASN A 17 -1.72 -7.88 -2.59
CA ASN A 17 -0.36 -7.68 -2.08
C ASN A 17 0.22 -8.93 -1.40
N LEU A 18 -0.62 -9.93 -1.11
CA LEU A 18 -0.30 -11.19 -0.43
C LEU A 18 -0.64 -12.40 -1.33
N ASN A 19 -0.66 -12.21 -2.65
CA ASN A 19 -0.89 -13.31 -3.58
C ASN A 19 0.27 -14.32 -3.50
N SER A 20 0.05 -15.54 -3.99
CA SER A 20 1.05 -16.61 -3.88
C SER A 20 2.37 -16.32 -4.62
N SER A 21 2.39 -15.44 -5.62
CA SER A 21 3.63 -15.04 -6.28
C SER A 21 4.46 -14.04 -5.46
N LEU A 22 3.82 -13.30 -4.56
CA LEU A 22 4.40 -12.19 -3.77
C LEU A 22 5.10 -11.12 -4.61
N CYS A 23 4.81 -11.06 -5.92
CA CYS A 23 5.49 -10.17 -6.86
C CYS A 23 5.43 -8.71 -6.41
N ILE A 24 4.24 -8.21 -6.07
CA ILE A 24 4.06 -6.83 -5.59
C ILE A 24 4.76 -6.63 -4.24
N GLY A 25 4.64 -7.60 -3.32
CA GLY A 25 5.27 -7.50 -2.00
C GLY A 25 6.80 -7.39 -2.09
N PHE A 26 7.42 -8.24 -2.91
CA PHE A 26 8.85 -8.23 -3.15
C PHE A 26 9.32 -6.99 -3.92
N GLU A 27 8.57 -6.54 -4.92
CA GLU A 27 8.87 -5.29 -5.62
C GLU A 27 8.85 -4.09 -4.68
N CYS A 28 7.78 -3.95 -3.89
CA CYS A 28 7.66 -2.89 -2.88
C CYS A 28 8.77 -2.97 -1.81
N TYR A 29 9.21 -4.17 -1.44
CA TYR A 29 10.34 -4.34 -0.53
C TYR A 29 11.66 -3.94 -1.18
N SER A 30 11.88 -4.28 -2.45
CA SER A 30 13.05 -3.82 -3.21
C SER A 30 13.11 -2.29 -3.23
N HIS A 31 11.98 -1.64 -3.54
CA HIS A 31 11.89 -0.17 -3.52
C HIS A 31 12.11 0.42 -2.13
N LEU A 32 11.60 -0.21 -1.06
CA LEU A 32 11.91 0.21 0.31
C LEU A 32 13.43 0.26 0.53
N LEU A 33 14.16 -0.79 0.17
CA LEU A 33 15.60 -0.85 0.40
C LEU A 33 16.35 0.21 -0.43
N GLN A 34 15.98 0.37 -1.70
CA GLN A 34 16.59 1.35 -2.61
C GLN A 34 16.29 2.80 -2.22
N ASN A 35 15.09 3.06 -1.68
CA ASN A 35 14.65 4.41 -1.34
C ASN A 35 15.15 4.89 0.01
N ILE A 36 15.62 4.03 0.92
CA ILE A 36 16.05 4.46 2.25
C ILE A 36 17.16 5.52 2.21
N PRO A 37 18.23 5.40 1.41
CA PRO A 37 19.23 6.47 1.28
C PRO A 37 18.62 7.83 0.89
N SER A 38 17.80 7.86 -0.16
CA SER A 38 17.09 9.06 -0.61
C SER A 38 16.08 9.59 0.42
N MET A 39 15.43 8.69 1.17
CA MET A 39 14.56 9.05 2.28
C MET A 39 15.34 9.75 3.38
N LEU A 40 16.52 9.25 3.76
CA LEU A 40 17.33 9.85 4.83
C LEU A 40 17.81 11.28 4.52
N GLU A 41 17.79 11.68 3.25
CA GLU A 41 18.09 13.05 2.79
C GLU A 41 16.82 13.90 2.60
N SER A 42 15.65 13.27 2.57
CA SER A 42 14.34 13.93 2.46
C SER A 42 13.91 14.63 3.75
N ILE A 43 12.80 15.36 3.68
CA ILE A 43 12.21 16.04 4.83
C ILE A 43 11.60 15.00 5.78
N PRO A 44 12.00 14.94 7.07
CA PRO A 44 11.42 14.01 8.03
C PRO A 44 9.95 14.31 8.28
N PHE A 45 9.11 13.28 8.23
CA PHE A 45 7.67 13.44 8.49
C PHE A 45 7.38 14.02 9.87
N GLN A 46 8.16 13.66 10.90
CA GLN A 46 7.97 14.21 12.24
C GLN A 46 8.17 15.74 12.29
N ARG A 47 9.01 16.32 11.42
CA ARG A 47 9.15 17.78 11.32
C ARG A 47 7.90 18.41 10.72
N ILE A 48 7.36 17.82 9.66
CA ILE A 48 6.10 18.24 9.05
C ILE A 48 4.98 18.23 10.10
N LEU A 49 4.85 17.14 10.87
CA LEU A 49 3.88 17.06 11.96
C LEU A 49 4.11 18.15 13.02
N SER A 50 5.35 18.36 13.46
CA SER A 50 5.66 19.34 14.50
C SER A 50 5.32 20.78 14.08
N GLU A 51 5.51 21.11 12.80
CA GLU A 51 5.33 22.46 12.28
C GLU A 51 3.90 22.74 11.80
N ARG A 52 3.24 21.73 11.22
CA ARG A 52 1.98 21.92 10.48
C ARG A 52 0.74 21.29 11.12
N LYS A 53 0.90 20.40 12.10
CA LYS A 53 -0.25 19.74 12.75
C LYS A 53 -1.15 20.74 13.47
N ASN A 54 -2.47 20.60 13.26
CA ASN A 54 -3.50 21.46 13.82
C ASN A 54 -3.32 22.96 13.50
N LYS A 55 -2.63 23.31 12.40
CA LYS A 55 -2.44 24.71 11.98
C LYS A 55 -3.56 25.24 11.10
N PHE A 56 -4.35 24.35 10.50
CA PHE A 56 -5.48 24.71 9.67
C PHE A 56 -6.56 23.64 9.76
N GLU A 57 -7.81 24.01 9.48
CA GLU A 57 -8.97 23.15 9.73
C GLU A 57 -9.49 22.47 8.47
N ASN A 58 -9.34 23.12 7.31
CA ASN A 58 -9.98 22.69 6.07
C ASN A 58 -8.96 22.12 5.08
N ALA A 59 -9.22 20.89 4.64
CA ALA A 59 -8.50 20.23 3.57
C ALA A 59 -9.43 19.90 2.40
N ILE A 60 -8.90 19.98 1.18
CA ILE A 60 -9.50 19.42 -0.01
C ILE A 60 -8.59 18.31 -0.52
N VAL A 61 -9.13 17.10 -0.65
CA VAL A 61 -8.45 15.96 -1.30
C VAL A 61 -8.97 15.84 -2.73
N VAL A 62 -8.04 15.89 -3.67
CA VAL A 62 -8.31 15.95 -5.10
C VAL A 62 -7.82 14.68 -5.78
N SER A 63 -8.72 13.98 -6.46
CA SER A 63 -8.45 12.74 -7.21
C SER A 63 -8.84 12.89 -8.69
N ALA A 64 -8.37 11.95 -9.53
CA ALA A 64 -8.41 12.07 -10.99
C ALA A 64 -9.72 11.61 -11.65
N GLY A 65 -10.78 11.36 -10.89
CA GLY A 65 -12.05 10.86 -11.41
C GLY A 65 -12.77 11.85 -12.34
N PRO A 66 -13.65 11.38 -13.24
CA PRO A 66 -14.35 12.18 -14.26
C PRO A 66 -14.99 13.49 -13.77
N SER A 67 -15.51 13.54 -12.54
CA SER A 67 -16.17 14.71 -11.97
C SER A 67 -15.21 15.86 -11.63
N LEU A 68 -13.89 15.66 -11.67
CA LEU A 68 -12.92 16.69 -11.30
C LEU A 68 -13.00 17.92 -12.20
N ALA A 69 -13.08 17.73 -13.52
CA ALA A 69 -13.00 18.83 -14.51
C ALA A 69 -13.95 19.99 -14.21
N LYS A 70 -15.20 19.71 -13.82
CA LYS A 70 -16.18 20.75 -13.48
C LYS A 70 -15.89 21.50 -12.18
N GLN A 71 -15.07 20.92 -11.29
CA GLN A 71 -14.73 21.52 -10.00
C GLN A 71 -13.48 22.42 -10.08
N LEU A 72 -12.64 22.28 -11.11
CA LEU A 72 -11.38 23.02 -11.24
C LEU A 72 -11.53 24.55 -11.17
N PRO A 73 -12.49 25.20 -11.86
CA PRO A 73 -12.64 26.65 -11.78
C PRO A 73 -12.95 27.14 -10.36
N LEU A 74 -13.78 26.39 -9.63
CA LEU A 74 -14.13 26.72 -8.26
C LEU A 74 -12.96 26.43 -7.31
N LEU A 75 -12.24 25.32 -7.51
CA LEU A 75 -11.06 24.98 -6.73
C LEU A 75 -10.01 26.09 -6.84
N LYS A 76 -9.76 26.60 -8.05
CA LYS A 76 -8.85 27.73 -8.30
C LYS A 76 -9.25 28.98 -7.53
N ALA A 77 -10.55 29.29 -7.48
CA ALA A 77 -11.06 30.46 -6.76
C ALA A 77 -10.96 30.34 -5.23
N TYR A 78 -10.86 29.11 -4.68
CA TYR A 78 -10.82 28.83 -3.24
C TYR A 78 -9.49 28.25 -2.77
N GLN A 79 -8.47 28.14 -3.63
CA GLN A 79 -7.22 27.44 -3.31
C GLN A 79 -6.45 28.03 -2.12
N ASP A 80 -6.61 29.33 -1.86
CA ASP A 80 -5.99 30.01 -0.72
C ASP A 80 -6.78 29.83 0.58
N LYS A 81 -7.92 29.13 0.56
CA LYS A 81 -8.79 28.94 1.74
C LYS A 81 -8.89 27.48 2.20
N ALA A 82 -8.14 26.58 1.56
CA ALA A 82 -8.06 25.17 1.88
C ALA A 82 -6.65 24.65 1.63
N VAL A 83 -6.19 23.71 2.46
CA VAL A 83 -4.98 22.95 2.15
C VAL A 83 -5.35 21.86 1.14
N ILE A 84 -4.70 21.88 -0.01
CA ILE A 84 -4.98 20.98 -1.13
C ILE A 84 -4.02 19.79 -1.08
N PHE A 85 -4.60 18.60 -0.95
CA PHE A 85 -3.94 17.32 -1.12
C PHE A 85 -4.29 16.77 -2.49
N CYS A 86 -3.29 16.60 -3.35
CA CYS A 86 -3.45 16.06 -4.68
C CYS A 86 -2.98 14.61 -4.71
N ALA A 87 -3.86 13.68 -5.09
CA ALA A 87 -3.39 12.39 -5.58
C ALA A 87 -2.64 12.63 -6.90
N ASP A 88 -1.46 12.03 -7.05
CA ASP A 88 -0.56 12.20 -8.21
C ASP A 88 -1.26 12.25 -9.58
N GLY A 89 -2.20 11.36 -9.86
CA GLY A 89 -2.93 11.32 -11.13
C GLY A 89 -3.74 12.58 -11.44
N ALA A 90 -4.04 13.41 -10.44
CA ALA A 90 -4.73 14.69 -10.62
C ALA A 90 -3.77 15.88 -10.83
N LEU A 91 -2.46 15.69 -10.65
CA LEU A 91 -1.48 16.78 -10.60
C LEU A 91 -1.48 17.60 -11.89
N SER A 92 -1.35 16.94 -13.04
CA SER A 92 -1.25 17.64 -14.33
C SER A 92 -2.53 18.40 -14.70
N MET A 93 -3.70 17.95 -14.22
CA MET A 93 -4.97 18.67 -14.41
C MET A 93 -5.02 19.95 -13.58
N LEU A 94 -4.50 19.91 -12.35
CA LEU A 94 -4.42 21.08 -11.47
C LEU A 94 -3.45 22.11 -12.02
N GLU A 95 -2.27 21.67 -12.44
CA GLU A 95 -1.22 22.55 -12.98
C GLU A 95 -1.67 23.27 -14.26
N LYS A 96 -2.38 22.58 -15.17
CA LYS A 96 -2.94 23.19 -16.39
C LYS A 96 -3.91 24.34 -16.10
N GLU A 97 -4.59 24.29 -14.95
CA GLU A 97 -5.50 25.34 -14.50
C GLU A 97 -4.82 26.38 -13.59
N GLY A 98 -3.52 26.25 -13.34
CA GLY A 98 -2.77 27.15 -12.44
C GLY A 98 -3.19 27.00 -10.98
N ILE A 99 -3.53 25.77 -10.57
CA ILE A 99 -3.84 25.40 -9.18
C ILE A 99 -2.60 24.73 -8.60
N ILE A 100 -2.12 25.25 -7.48
CA ILE A 100 -0.90 24.75 -6.83
C ILE A 100 -1.32 23.94 -5.60
N PRO A 101 -1.15 22.60 -5.60
CA PRO A 101 -1.44 21.80 -4.43
C PRO A 101 -0.44 22.09 -3.30
N ASP A 102 -0.84 21.92 -2.04
CA ASP A 102 0.08 22.04 -0.90
C ASP A 102 0.87 20.74 -0.72
N TYR A 103 0.20 19.62 -0.97
CA TYR A 103 0.77 18.27 -0.89
C TYR A 103 0.41 17.48 -2.14
N VAL A 104 1.40 16.76 -2.69
CA VAL A 104 1.16 15.75 -3.73
C VAL A 104 1.53 14.39 -3.16
N THR A 105 0.61 13.45 -3.15
CA THR A 105 0.84 12.11 -2.62
C THR A 105 1.07 11.11 -3.73
N ASN A 106 1.99 10.16 -3.53
CA ASN A 106 2.17 9.00 -4.40
C ASN A 106 2.55 7.77 -3.57
N LEU A 107 2.10 6.60 -4.02
CA LEU A 107 2.53 5.30 -3.51
C LEU A 107 2.72 4.26 -4.63
N ASP A 108 2.70 4.70 -5.89
CA ASP A 108 2.78 3.81 -7.04
C ASP A 108 4.19 3.22 -7.14
N PHE A 109 4.26 1.90 -7.14
CA PHE A 109 5.51 1.16 -7.29
C PHE A 109 5.95 1.08 -8.76
N THR A 110 5.15 1.56 -9.71
CA THR A 110 5.52 1.63 -11.14
C THR A 110 6.03 3.02 -11.51
N ASP A 111 6.86 3.10 -12.55
CA ASP A 111 7.39 4.35 -13.07
C ASP A 111 6.37 5.18 -13.85
N LEU A 112 5.16 4.65 -14.10
CA LEU A 112 4.08 5.35 -14.80
C LEU A 112 3.74 6.69 -14.17
N ALA A 113 3.81 6.77 -12.83
CA ALA A 113 3.55 8.00 -12.09
C ALA A 113 4.47 9.15 -12.52
N MET A 114 5.67 8.88 -13.04
CA MET A 114 6.58 9.91 -13.58
C MET A 114 5.92 10.83 -14.61
N LYS A 115 4.92 10.33 -15.35
CA LYS A 115 4.20 11.12 -16.35
C LYS A 115 3.44 12.30 -15.74
N PHE A 116 2.95 12.16 -14.50
CA PHE A 116 2.21 13.21 -13.81
C PHE A 116 3.11 14.34 -13.30
N PHE A 117 4.42 14.09 -13.15
CA PHE A 117 5.39 15.03 -12.58
C PHE A 117 6.29 15.72 -13.62
N GLN A 118 5.91 15.70 -14.91
CA GLN A 118 6.73 16.27 -15.98
C GLN A 118 6.81 17.80 -15.93
N ASN A 119 5.82 18.46 -15.34
CA ASN A 119 5.83 19.91 -15.20
C ASN A 119 6.77 20.33 -14.05
N LYS A 120 7.70 21.23 -14.36
CA LYS A 120 8.69 21.74 -13.41
C LYS A 120 8.19 22.93 -12.58
N GLU A 121 6.94 23.36 -12.76
CA GLU A 121 6.31 24.42 -11.98
C GLU A 121 5.93 23.98 -10.56
N ASN A 122 5.92 22.67 -10.28
CA ASN A 122 5.61 22.06 -8.97
C ASN A 122 6.70 22.29 -7.88
N LYS A 123 7.40 23.43 -7.90
CA LYS A 123 8.50 23.72 -6.95
C LYS A 123 8.03 24.14 -5.56
N THR A 124 6.74 24.35 -5.35
CA THR A 124 6.20 24.82 -4.06
C THR A 124 5.50 23.72 -3.27
N SER A 125 4.97 22.71 -3.94
CA SER A 125 4.25 21.62 -3.28
C SER A 125 5.23 20.70 -2.55
N LEU A 126 4.77 20.11 -1.45
CA LEU A 126 5.51 19.08 -0.74
C LEU A 126 5.06 17.69 -1.22
N ASN A 127 5.97 16.96 -1.87
CA ASN A 127 5.69 15.62 -2.34
C ASN A 127 5.81 14.61 -1.20
N MET A 128 4.72 13.93 -0.89
CA MET A 128 4.63 12.93 0.17
C MET A 128 4.61 11.57 -0.50
N LEU A 129 5.70 10.82 -0.38
CA LEU A 129 5.91 9.57 -1.09
C LEU A 129 5.91 8.40 -0.11
N SER A 130 5.27 7.30 -0.46
CA SER A 130 5.51 6.03 0.23
C SER A 130 6.96 5.60 0.00
N CYS A 131 7.60 4.98 0.98
CA CYS A 131 8.90 4.34 0.75
C CYS A 131 8.86 3.21 -0.30
N ALA A 132 7.67 2.71 -0.66
CA ALA A 132 7.48 1.74 -1.74
C ALA A 132 7.26 2.38 -3.13
N THR A 133 7.20 3.71 -3.22
CA THR A 133 7.12 4.46 -4.49
C THR A 133 8.27 4.07 -5.41
N HIS A 134 8.02 4.01 -6.71
CA HIS A 134 9.05 3.68 -7.69
C HIS A 134 10.30 4.59 -7.53
N PRO A 135 11.52 4.02 -7.45
CA PRO A 135 12.75 4.76 -7.18
C PRO A 135 12.99 5.93 -8.13
N SER A 136 12.67 5.80 -9.42
CA SER A 136 12.83 6.91 -10.39
C SER A 136 12.11 8.18 -9.94
N LEU A 137 10.91 8.06 -9.36
CA LEU A 137 10.16 9.22 -8.90
C LEU A 137 10.74 9.80 -7.61
N VAL A 138 11.17 8.93 -6.68
CA VAL A 138 11.84 9.36 -5.44
C VAL A 138 13.12 10.14 -5.76
N HIS A 139 13.92 9.70 -6.72
CA HIS A 139 15.15 10.38 -7.13
C HIS A 139 14.88 11.67 -7.93
N PHE A 140 13.80 11.70 -8.72
CA PHE A 140 13.45 12.86 -9.54
C PHE A 140 12.96 14.07 -8.74
N LEU A 141 12.30 13.86 -7.60
CA LEU A 141 11.67 14.94 -6.84
C LEU A 141 12.58 15.52 -5.75
N ASP A 142 12.76 16.84 -5.72
CA ASP A 142 13.56 17.52 -4.69
C ASP A 142 12.76 17.74 -3.38
N ASN A 143 11.64 18.46 -3.47
CA ASN A 143 10.80 18.82 -2.32
C ASN A 143 9.94 17.64 -1.89
N LYS A 144 10.56 16.68 -1.22
CA LYS A 144 9.90 15.42 -0.84
C LYS A 144 10.06 15.09 0.65
N SER A 145 9.09 14.33 1.13
CA SER A 145 9.16 13.53 2.34
C SER A 145 8.80 12.11 1.96
N VAL A 146 9.74 11.18 2.18
CA VAL A 146 9.47 9.75 2.00
C VAL A 146 9.09 9.17 3.36
N VAL A 147 7.89 8.59 3.45
CA VAL A 147 7.31 8.09 4.71
C VAL A 147 7.27 6.58 4.72
N LEU A 148 7.37 6.00 5.90
CA LEU A 148 7.25 4.56 6.08
C LEU A 148 5.78 4.20 6.28
N ARG A 149 5.40 3.03 5.77
CA ARG A 149 4.07 2.49 6.03
C ARG A 149 3.96 2.05 7.49
N ASP A 150 2.78 2.23 8.08
CA ASP A 150 2.45 1.69 9.40
C ASP A 150 2.24 0.18 9.34
N ASP A 151 3.35 -0.55 9.24
CA ASP A 151 3.40 -2.00 9.14
C ASP A 151 4.68 -2.52 9.84
N PRO A 152 4.63 -3.69 10.52
CA PRO A 152 5.76 -4.24 11.26
C PRO A 152 7.07 -4.37 10.46
N LEU A 153 6.98 -4.65 9.15
CA LEU A 153 8.14 -4.73 8.26
C LEU A 153 8.95 -3.44 8.28
N TYR A 154 8.29 -2.28 8.31
CA TYR A 154 8.94 -0.98 8.24
C TYR A 154 9.40 -0.51 9.63
N GLN A 155 8.60 -0.79 10.66
CA GLN A 155 8.87 -0.38 12.04
C GLN A 155 10.17 -1.00 12.59
N ARG A 156 10.54 -2.21 12.16
CA ARG A 156 11.78 -2.88 12.60
C ARG A 156 13.07 -2.11 12.29
N PHE A 157 13.04 -1.20 11.30
CA PHE A 157 14.19 -0.36 10.96
C PHE A 157 14.38 0.82 11.91
N ASN A 158 13.41 1.12 12.78
CA ASN A 158 13.50 2.17 13.81
C ASN A 158 13.82 3.57 13.24
N LEU A 159 13.33 3.88 12.04
CA LEU A 159 13.55 5.16 11.33
C LEU A 159 12.49 6.20 11.73
N ASN A 160 12.31 6.39 13.04
CA ASN A 160 11.17 7.09 13.64
C ASN A 160 11.04 8.58 13.23
N ASP A 161 12.13 9.21 12.78
CA ASP A 161 12.11 10.58 12.24
C ASP A 161 11.20 10.72 11.00
N PHE A 162 11.09 9.65 10.20
CA PHE A 162 10.29 9.61 8.98
C PHE A 162 8.86 9.12 9.21
N GLY A 163 8.56 8.70 10.45
CA GLY A 163 7.24 8.30 10.92
C GLY A 163 6.62 7.12 10.18
N TYR A 164 5.49 6.66 10.70
CA TYR A 164 4.75 5.53 10.17
C TYR A 164 3.31 5.97 9.95
N ILE A 165 2.80 5.76 8.74
CA ILE A 165 1.44 6.16 8.37
C ILE A 165 0.77 5.05 7.56
N ASP A 166 -0.52 4.87 7.76
CA ASP A 166 -1.32 4.01 6.90
C ASP A 166 -1.43 4.65 5.51
N THR A 167 -0.56 4.26 4.59
CA THR A 167 -0.60 4.73 3.20
C THR A 167 -1.76 4.10 2.42
N GLY A 168 -2.42 3.07 2.95
CA GLY A 168 -3.46 2.33 2.26
C GLY A 168 -2.97 1.58 1.02
N THR A 169 -3.90 1.27 0.12
CA THR A 169 -3.62 0.52 -1.12
C THR A 169 -3.82 1.35 -2.40
N HIS A 170 -4.22 2.61 -2.29
CA HIS A 170 -4.39 3.52 -3.42
C HIS A 170 -4.02 4.94 -3.00
N VAL A 171 -3.54 5.75 -3.95
CA VAL A 171 -2.89 7.04 -3.66
C VAL A 171 -3.77 7.98 -2.86
N SER A 172 -5.07 8.06 -3.16
CA SER A 172 -5.97 8.95 -2.43
C SER A 172 -6.18 8.55 -0.97
N HIS A 173 -6.10 7.26 -0.60
CA HIS A 173 -6.12 6.82 0.80
C HIS A 173 -5.02 7.51 1.59
N PHE A 174 -3.80 7.54 1.02
CA PHE A 174 -2.67 8.20 1.63
C PHE A 174 -2.91 9.71 1.81
N SER A 175 -3.60 10.37 0.88
CA SER A 175 -4.00 11.78 1.04
C SER A 175 -4.91 11.98 2.26
N TYR A 176 -5.91 11.11 2.48
CA TYR A 176 -6.81 11.21 3.62
C TYR A 176 -6.11 10.92 4.95
N THR A 177 -5.27 9.87 5.01
CA THR A 177 -4.54 9.55 6.25
C THR A 177 -3.51 10.61 6.59
N LEU A 178 -2.87 11.23 5.60
CA LEU A 178 -1.99 12.37 5.79
C LEU A 178 -2.75 13.59 6.32
N ALA A 179 -3.91 13.92 5.77
CA ALA A 179 -4.76 15.00 6.28
C ALA A 179 -5.19 14.73 7.73
N LEU A 180 -5.55 13.49 8.06
CA LEU A 180 -5.85 13.10 9.45
C LEU A 180 -4.64 13.24 10.38
N ALA A 181 -3.44 12.83 9.94
CA ALA A 181 -2.22 12.94 10.72
C ALA A 181 -1.84 14.41 11.02
N LEU A 182 -2.09 15.30 10.05
CA LEU A 182 -1.93 16.75 10.18
C LEU A 182 -3.06 17.42 10.96
N GLY A 183 -4.12 16.69 11.33
CA GLY A 183 -5.15 17.16 12.24
C GLY A 183 -6.25 18.03 11.62
N PHE A 184 -6.45 17.94 10.30
CA PHE A 184 -7.56 18.61 9.62
C PHE A 184 -8.91 18.14 10.17
N LYS A 185 -9.87 19.07 10.25
CA LYS A 185 -11.19 18.85 10.85
C LYS A 185 -12.30 18.69 9.82
N ASN A 186 -12.17 19.38 8.69
CA ASN A 186 -13.06 19.26 7.55
C ASN A 186 -12.25 18.77 6.35
N ILE A 187 -12.57 17.59 5.84
CA ILE A 187 -11.89 16.99 4.70
C ILE A 187 -12.90 16.83 3.57
N ILE A 188 -12.76 17.67 2.54
CA ILE A 188 -13.65 17.71 1.37
C ILE A 188 -13.02 16.89 0.25
N MET A 189 -13.78 16.00 -0.37
CA MET A 189 -13.29 15.16 -1.47
C MET A 189 -13.94 15.54 -2.78
N ILE A 190 -13.10 15.75 -3.80
CA ILE A 190 -13.51 16.05 -5.19
C ILE A 190 -12.74 15.14 -6.17
N GLY A 191 -13.39 14.76 -7.27
CA GLY A 191 -12.82 13.82 -8.25
C GLY A 191 -12.54 12.41 -7.70
N GLN A 192 -13.03 12.06 -6.50
CA GLN A 192 -12.97 10.71 -5.95
C GLN A 192 -14.21 9.92 -6.39
N ASP A 193 -14.38 9.71 -7.68
CA ASP A 193 -15.64 9.16 -8.20
C ASP A 193 -15.77 7.67 -7.95
N LEU A 194 -14.68 6.91 -8.12
CA LEU A 194 -14.67 5.45 -8.03
C LEU A 194 -15.76 4.81 -8.91
N ALA A 195 -16.07 5.47 -10.03
CA ALA A 195 -17.12 5.13 -10.95
C ALA A 195 -16.81 5.74 -12.33
N PHE A 196 -17.36 5.13 -13.38
CA PHE A 196 -17.37 5.70 -14.72
C PHE A 196 -18.43 6.79 -14.83
N ASP A 197 -18.19 7.77 -15.69
CA ASP A 197 -19.24 8.72 -16.10
C ASP A 197 -20.23 8.10 -17.12
N GLU A 198 -21.21 8.89 -17.56
CA GLU A 198 -22.23 8.48 -18.52
C GLU A 198 -21.66 8.12 -19.91
N GLU A 199 -20.51 8.67 -20.28
CA GLU A 199 -19.80 8.39 -21.54
C GLU A 199 -18.84 7.20 -21.43
N GLY A 200 -18.76 6.60 -20.23
CA GLY A 200 -17.90 5.50 -19.89
C GLY A 200 -16.44 5.90 -19.67
N ASN A 201 -16.16 7.18 -19.41
CA ASN A 201 -14.82 7.65 -19.06
C ASN A 201 -14.49 7.23 -17.63
N SER A 202 -13.22 6.86 -17.46
CA SER A 202 -12.63 6.43 -16.20
C SER A 202 -11.99 7.55 -15.39
N HIS A 203 -11.50 8.57 -16.09
CA HIS A 203 -10.69 9.65 -15.56
C HIS A 203 -11.15 10.96 -16.16
N SER A 204 -10.87 12.06 -15.46
CA SER A 204 -11.22 13.40 -15.91
C SER A 204 -10.46 13.81 -17.18
N LYS A 205 -11.10 14.68 -17.95
CA LYS A 205 -10.50 15.37 -19.09
C LYS A 205 -9.16 16.00 -18.71
N GLY A 206 -8.13 15.67 -19.50
CA GLY A 206 -6.77 16.15 -19.27
C GLY A 206 -5.87 15.20 -18.48
N PHE A 207 -6.37 14.04 -18.04
CA PHE A 207 -5.54 12.95 -17.47
C PHE A 207 -4.49 12.47 -18.47
N ASP A 208 -3.25 12.30 -18.02
CA ASP A 208 -2.12 12.10 -18.95
C ASP A 208 -2.16 10.76 -19.69
N PHE A 209 -2.91 9.77 -19.20
CA PHE A 209 -3.11 8.50 -19.91
C PHE A 209 -4.43 8.44 -20.70
N GLY A 210 -5.15 9.55 -20.82
CA GLY A 210 -6.43 9.64 -21.52
C GLY A 210 -7.63 9.31 -20.63
N GLU A 211 -8.80 9.86 -20.98
CA GLU A 211 -10.05 9.76 -20.19
C GLU A 211 -10.54 8.30 -20.06
N LYS A 212 -10.21 7.46 -21.05
CA LYS A 212 -10.44 6.01 -21.05
C LYS A 212 -9.10 5.31 -20.91
N PHE A 213 -8.73 4.99 -19.67
CA PHE A 213 -7.51 4.25 -19.41
C PHE A 213 -7.69 2.81 -19.91
N SER A 214 -6.83 2.36 -20.82
CA SER A 214 -6.97 1.07 -21.52
C SER A 214 -7.03 -0.14 -20.60
N GLY A 215 -6.46 -0.02 -19.38
CA GLY A 215 -6.55 -1.04 -18.34
C GLY A 215 -7.98 -1.31 -17.85
N GLU A 216 -8.94 -0.40 -18.09
CA GLU A 216 -10.27 -0.44 -17.49
C GLU A 216 -11.40 -0.74 -18.48
N GLU A 217 -11.13 -0.71 -19.78
CA GLU A 217 -12.14 -0.94 -20.82
C GLU A 217 -12.67 -2.38 -20.83
N ASN A 218 -11.81 -3.35 -20.46
CA ASN A 218 -12.10 -4.79 -20.51
C ASN A 218 -12.36 -5.41 -19.12
N ILE A 219 -12.65 -4.60 -18.09
CA ILE A 219 -12.91 -5.09 -16.73
C ILE A 219 -14.41 -5.33 -16.53
N ASP A 220 -14.74 -6.43 -15.84
CA ASP A 220 -16.10 -6.71 -15.36
C ASP A 220 -16.64 -5.51 -14.53
N LYS A 221 -17.74 -4.92 -15.01
CA LYS A 221 -18.40 -3.79 -14.35
C LYS A 221 -19.50 -4.27 -13.41
N LEU A 222 -19.70 -3.53 -12.33
CA LEU A 222 -20.82 -3.68 -11.41
C LEU A 222 -21.48 -2.32 -11.15
N LYS A 223 -22.70 -2.35 -10.61
CA LYS A 223 -23.43 -1.15 -10.22
C LYS A 223 -23.32 -0.92 -8.72
N VAL A 224 -23.17 0.33 -8.34
CA VAL A 224 -23.21 0.79 -6.94
C VAL A 224 -24.09 2.03 -6.84
N THR A 225 -24.59 2.31 -5.63
CA THR A 225 -25.41 3.50 -5.38
C THR A 225 -24.64 4.77 -5.76
N ALA A 226 -25.30 5.64 -6.53
CA ALA A 226 -24.74 6.91 -6.95
C ALA A 226 -24.76 7.95 -5.82
N TYR A 227 -23.92 8.98 -5.96
CA TYR A 227 -23.94 10.20 -5.15
C TYR A 227 -25.38 10.71 -4.89
N ALA A 228 -25.62 11.26 -3.70
CA ALA A 228 -26.93 11.68 -3.19
C ALA A 228 -27.94 10.54 -2.99
N GLY A 229 -27.52 9.28 -3.13
CA GLY A 229 -28.41 8.11 -2.99
C GLY A 229 -29.42 7.97 -4.13
N LYS A 230 -29.18 8.63 -5.26
CA LYS A 230 -30.13 8.73 -6.38
C LYS A 230 -29.64 7.93 -7.58
N GLY A 231 -30.16 6.71 -7.73
CA GLY A 231 -29.81 5.83 -8.83
C GLY A 231 -28.50 5.06 -8.61
N GLU A 232 -27.91 4.60 -9.69
CA GLU A 232 -26.73 3.74 -9.69
C GLU A 232 -25.70 4.24 -10.71
N VAL A 233 -24.41 4.07 -10.39
CA VAL A 233 -23.28 4.30 -11.29
C VAL A 233 -22.53 3.01 -11.55
N LEU A 234 -21.85 2.92 -12.70
CA LEU A 234 -20.99 1.79 -13.02
C LEU A 234 -19.63 1.96 -12.36
N THR A 235 -19.11 0.89 -11.78
CA THR A 235 -17.77 0.80 -11.21
C THR A 235 -17.18 -0.59 -11.53
N HIS A 236 -15.97 -0.87 -11.09
CA HIS A 236 -15.37 -2.21 -11.13
C HIS A 236 -14.92 -2.65 -9.74
N ILE A 237 -14.59 -3.95 -9.60
CA ILE A 237 -14.31 -4.58 -8.30
C ILE A 237 -13.23 -3.82 -7.51
N THR A 238 -12.12 -3.47 -8.16
CA THR A 238 -11.02 -2.74 -7.51
C THR A 238 -11.41 -1.34 -6.99
N TRP A 239 -12.20 -0.56 -7.73
CA TRP A 239 -12.68 0.73 -7.23
C TRP A 239 -13.71 0.59 -6.12
N ASN A 240 -14.55 -0.45 -6.19
CA ASN A 240 -15.48 -0.74 -5.10
C ASN A 240 -14.73 -1.19 -3.83
N ASP A 241 -13.62 -1.93 -3.94
CA ASP A 241 -12.72 -2.21 -2.82
C ASP A 241 -12.12 -0.92 -2.24
N TYR A 242 -11.67 0.01 -3.09
CA TYR A 242 -11.18 1.33 -2.64
C TYR A 242 -12.28 2.11 -1.90
N ARG A 243 -13.51 2.08 -2.41
CA ARG A 243 -14.66 2.72 -1.75
C ARG A 243 -14.87 2.14 -0.36
N ILE A 244 -14.92 0.82 -0.21
CA ILE A 244 -15.12 0.14 1.07
C ILE A 244 -13.97 0.47 2.05
N LYS A 245 -12.72 0.52 1.58
CA LYS A 245 -11.56 0.90 2.41
C LYS A 245 -11.63 2.35 2.89
N LEU A 246 -12.06 3.27 2.03
CA LEU A 246 -12.31 4.66 2.43
C LEU A 246 -13.46 4.76 3.44
N GLU A 247 -14.56 4.04 3.22
CA GLU A 247 -15.68 3.97 4.18
C GLU A 247 -15.23 3.49 5.56
N TYR A 248 -14.41 2.43 5.60
CA TYR A 248 -13.80 1.95 6.85
C TYR A 248 -12.88 3.01 7.48
N LEU A 249 -12.02 3.64 6.70
CA LEU A 249 -11.14 4.72 7.17
C LEU A 249 -11.95 5.85 7.81
N PHE A 250 -13.03 6.30 7.17
CA PHE A 250 -13.86 7.40 7.65
C PHE A 250 -14.65 7.01 8.89
N ALA A 251 -15.24 5.82 8.92
CA ALA A 251 -15.93 5.29 10.10
C ALA A 251 -15.00 5.24 11.32
N CYS A 252 -13.75 4.78 11.16
CA CYS A 252 -12.79 4.73 12.26
C CYS A 252 -12.27 6.11 12.71
N ASN A 253 -12.55 7.19 11.96
CA ASN A 253 -12.01 8.51 12.22
C ASN A 253 -13.08 9.62 12.32
N GLU A 254 -14.37 9.27 12.46
CA GLU A 254 -15.49 10.21 12.60
C GLU A 254 -15.32 11.19 13.78
N GLN A 255 -14.62 10.77 14.84
CA GLN A 255 -14.36 11.60 16.02
C GLN A 255 -13.20 12.59 15.80
N LYS A 256 -12.38 12.38 14.75
CA LYS A 256 -11.21 13.21 14.45
C LYS A 256 -11.50 14.30 13.42
N ALA A 257 -12.30 13.96 12.40
CA ALA A 257 -12.63 14.83 11.28
C ALA A 257 -14.02 14.51 10.71
N LYS A 258 -14.64 15.50 10.08
CA LYS A 258 -15.79 15.33 9.20
C LYS A 258 -15.33 15.19 7.76
N PHE A 259 -15.90 14.23 7.07
CA PHE A 259 -15.61 13.95 5.66
C PHE A 259 -16.81 14.39 4.81
N TYR A 260 -16.55 15.19 3.78
CA TYR A 260 -17.58 15.70 2.88
C TYR A 260 -17.38 15.13 1.49
N ASN A 261 -18.32 14.30 1.05
CA ASN A 261 -18.36 13.83 -0.32
C ASN A 261 -18.92 14.95 -1.21
N ALA A 262 -18.07 15.50 -2.08
CA ALA A 262 -18.44 16.50 -3.07
C ALA A 262 -18.19 16.01 -4.52
N THR A 263 -18.18 14.69 -4.72
CA THR A 263 -17.97 14.03 -6.02
C THR A 263 -19.30 13.87 -6.76
N GLU A 264 -19.88 15.00 -7.17
CA GLU A 264 -21.15 15.02 -7.91
C GLU A 264 -21.02 14.19 -9.21
N GLY A 265 -21.56 12.97 -9.25
CA GLY A 265 -21.47 12.04 -10.38
C GLY A 265 -20.68 10.75 -10.09
N GLY A 266 -20.04 10.66 -8.93
CA GLY A 266 -19.37 9.45 -8.45
C GLY A 266 -20.28 8.48 -7.69
N ALA A 267 -19.66 7.45 -7.13
CA ALA A 267 -20.29 6.53 -6.20
C ALA A 267 -20.60 7.21 -4.86
N ARG A 268 -21.67 6.78 -4.19
CA ARG A 268 -21.94 7.13 -2.80
C ARG A 268 -20.88 6.49 -1.90
N ILE A 269 -20.23 7.30 -1.09
CA ILE A 269 -19.25 6.85 -0.10
C ILE A 269 -19.85 7.02 1.30
N ASN A 270 -20.10 5.92 2.00
CA ASN A 270 -20.66 5.96 3.36
C ASN A 270 -19.73 6.66 4.35
N PHE A 271 -20.29 7.07 5.50
CA PHE A 271 -19.59 7.82 6.56
C PHE A 271 -19.04 9.17 6.11
N THR A 272 -19.68 9.76 5.08
CA THR A 272 -19.45 11.11 4.60
C THR A 272 -20.76 11.90 4.61
N GLU A 273 -20.66 13.23 4.71
CA GLU A 273 -21.76 14.15 4.43
C GLU A 273 -21.73 14.54 2.94
N GLU A 274 -22.83 14.38 2.22
CA GLU A 274 -22.91 14.73 0.80
C GLU A 274 -23.36 16.20 0.66
N LEU A 275 -22.47 17.04 0.14
CA LEU A 275 -22.71 18.44 -0.18
C LEU A 275 -22.07 18.75 -1.54
N SER A 276 -22.69 19.62 -2.34
CA SER A 276 -22.03 20.10 -3.55
C SER A 276 -20.71 20.78 -3.21
N PHE A 277 -19.73 20.75 -4.12
CA PHE A 277 -18.43 21.39 -3.84
C PHE A 277 -18.59 22.89 -3.55
N LYS A 278 -19.54 23.53 -4.24
CA LYS A 278 -19.94 24.92 -3.98
C LYS A 278 -20.41 25.14 -2.54
N GLU A 279 -21.30 24.29 -2.03
CA GLU A 279 -21.77 24.41 -0.65
C GLU A 279 -20.65 24.20 0.37
N CYS A 280 -19.75 23.24 0.13
CA CYS A 280 -18.57 23.05 0.96
C CYS A 280 -17.70 24.32 0.99
N CYS A 281 -17.43 24.91 -0.17
CA CYS A 281 -16.67 26.16 -0.29
C CYS A 281 -17.34 27.31 0.48
N GLU A 282 -18.63 27.53 0.28
CA GLU A 282 -19.37 28.64 0.89
C GLU A 282 -19.54 28.47 2.41
N LYS A 283 -19.78 27.25 2.89
CA LYS A 283 -20.04 26.97 4.32
C LYS A 283 -18.76 26.83 5.14
N LEU A 284 -17.70 26.24 4.59
CA LEU A 284 -16.51 25.83 5.36
C LEU A 284 -15.29 26.72 5.09
N LEU A 285 -15.09 27.19 3.86
CA LEU A 285 -13.84 27.83 3.42
C LEU A 285 -13.91 29.35 3.59
N THR A 286 -13.98 29.79 4.84
CA THR A 286 -14.16 31.21 5.21
C THR A 286 -12.86 31.95 5.57
N LYS A 287 -11.77 31.21 5.83
CA LYS A 287 -10.47 31.75 6.23
C LYS A 287 -9.40 31.40 5.20
N GLU A 288 -8.43 32.29 5.04
CA GLU A 288 -7.23 31.99 4.25
C GLU A 288 -6.32 31.01 5.01
N LYS A 289 -5.70 30.10 4.26
CA LYS A 289 -4.73 29.14 4.77
C LYS A 289 -3.41 29.85 5.10
N PRO A 290 -2.70 29.42 6.15
CA PRO A 290 -1.37 29.95 6.42
C PRO A 290 -0.39 29.54 5.30
N GLN A 291 0.63 30.36 5.05
CA GLN A 291 1.75 29.97 4.21
C GLN A 291 2.65 28.99 4.98
N PHE A 292 2.93 27.84 4.38
CA PHE A 292 3.80 26.83 4.97
C PHE A 292 5.14 26.80 4.24
N GLU A 293 6.21 27.20 4.94
CA GLU A 293 7.57 26.96 4.46
C GLU A 293 7.89 25.46 4.44
N LEU A 294 8.82 25.05 3.57
CA LEU A 294 9.31 23.68 3.55
C LEU A 294 10.19 23.41 4.78
N PRO A 295 9.86 22.39 5.60
CA PRO A 295 10.69 22.04 6.74
C PRO A 295 12.09 21.59 6.29
N LYS A 296 13.08 21.75 7.16
CA LYS A 296 14.46 21.35 6.85
C LYS A 296 14.62 19.83 6.89
N SER A 297 15.51 19.28 6.07
CA SER A 297 15.99 17.90 6.18
C SER A 297 16.88 17.67 7.42
N LEU A 298 17.20 16.41 7.71
CA LEU A 298 18.20 16.06 8.74
C LEU A 298 19.58 16.61 8.38
N THR A 299 20.45 16.72 9.38
CA THR A 299 21.87 17.01 9.11
C THR A 299 22.53 15.77 8.52
N LYS A 300 23.53 15.96 7.65
CA LYS A 300 24.24 14.84 6.98
C LYS A 300 24.76 13.80 7.98
N ASN A 301 25.40 14.24 9.07
CA ASN A 301 25.87 13.35 10.16
C ASN A 301 24.74 12.49 10.76
N ARG A 302 23.53 13.04 10.95
CA ARG A 302 22.39 12.26 11.47
C ARG A 302 21.90 11.25 10.43
N SER A 303 21.78 11.65 9.17
CA SER A 303 21.42 10.74 8.06
C SER A 303 22.43 9.61 7.92
N ASP A 304 23.73 9.90 7.95
CA ASP A 304 24.78 8.89 7.83
C ASP A 304 24.75 7.88 9.00
N LYS A 305 24.47 8.33 10.23
CA LYS A 305 24.29 7.44 11.39
C LYS A 305 23.09 6.52 11.24
N LEU A 306 21.98 7.00 10.69
CA LEU A 306 20.81 6.17 10.42
C LEU A 306 21.09 5.16 9.31
N LEU A 307 21.83 5.57 8.27
CA LEU A 307 22.23 4.70 7.17
C LEU A 307 23.12 3.53 7.65
N VAL A 308 24.08 3.79 8.55
CA VAL A 308 24.91 2.73 9.13
C VAL A 308 24.06 1.70 9.88
N LYS A 309 23.14 2.15 10.75
CA LYS A 309 22.23 1.25 11.47
C LYS A 309 21.33 0.45 10.56
N PHE A 310 20.85 1.07 9.49
CA PHE A 310 20.07 0.40 8.47
C PHE A 310 20.88 -0.71 7.79
N LYS A 311 22.12 -0.41 7.35
CA LYS A 311 23.03 -1.41 6.75
C LYS A 311 23.32 -2.58 7.70
N GLU A 312 23.56 -2.31 8.99
CA GLU A 312 23.76 -3.34 10.01
C GLU A 312 22.53 -4.25 10.14
N LYS A 313 21.32 -3.68 10.17
CA LYS A 313 20.07 -4.45 10.24
C LYS A 313 19.88 -5.32 8.99
N ILE A 314 20.13 -4.78 7.80
CA ILE A 314 20.02 -5.53 6.55
C ILE A 314 21.05 -6.67 6.47
N GLN A 315 22.28 -6.45 6.95
CA GLN A 315 23.28 -7.53 7.03
C GLN A 315 22.80 -8.66 7.94
N LYS A 316 22.26 -8.32 9.13
CA LYS A 316 21.67 -9.31 10.04
C LYS A 316 20.51 -10.06 9.41
N ASP A 317 19.64 -9.36 8.69
CA ASP A 317 18.50 -9.97 7.98
C ASP A 317 18.99 -10.94 6.89
N GLN A 318 20.08 -10.62 6.19
CA GLN A 318 20.72 -11.51 5.22
C GLN A 318 21.25 -12.80 5.88
N ASP A 319 21.93 -12.66 7.02
CA ASP A 319 22.49 -13.81 7.75
C ASP A 319 21.38 -14.70 8.32
N ASN A 320 20.32 -14.10 8.86
CA ASN A 320 19.12 -14.82 9.30
C ASN A 320 18.47 -15.59 8.14
N ALA A 321 18.30 -14.96 6.99
CA ALA A 321 17.70 -15.59 5.82
C ALA A 321 18.51 -16.81 5.33
N LYS A 322 19.85 -16.70 5.30
CA LYS A 322 20.72 -17.83 4.95
C LYS A 322 20.58 -18.99 5.94
N ARG A 323 20.58 -18.70 7.25
CA ARG A 323 20.38 -19.71 8.28
C ARG A 323 19.07 -20.48 8.08
N PHE A 324 17.95 -19.77 7.85
CA PHE A 324 16.66 -20.43 7.60
C PHE A 324 16.64 -21.23 6.30
N LEU A 325 17.36 -20.79 5.27
CA LEU A 325 17.49 -21.55 4.04
C LEU A 325 18.27 -22.86 4.26
N ASP A 326 19.35 -22.82 5.03
CA ASP A 326 20.13 -24.01 5.39
C ASP A 326 19.30 -25.00 6.23
N ASP A 327 18.55 -24.51 7.22
CA ASP A 327 17.64 -25.31 8.04
C ASP A 327 16.52 -25.95 7.18
N ALA A 328 15.95 -25.17 6.25
CA ALA A 328 14.94 -25.65 5.30
C ALA A 328 15.51 -26.72 4.35
N LEU A 329 16.74 -26.54 3.86
CA LEU A 329 17.44 -27.53 3.03
C LEU A 329 17.67 -28.84 3.77
N ALA A 330 18.09 -28.79 5.03
CA ALA A 330 18.28 -29.97 5.87
C ALA A 330 16.95 -30.71 6.09
N LEU A 331 15.88 -29.98 6.42
CA LEU A 331 14.55 -30.56 6.58
C LEU A 331 14.05 -31.16 5.27
N LYS A 332 14.20 -30.46 4.14
CA LYS A 332 13.83 -30.93 2.80
C LYS A 332 14.45 -32.30 2.50
N GLN A 333 15.75 -32.47 2.75
CA GLN A 333 16.44 -33.75 2.53
C GLN A 333 15.85 -34.89 3.37
N ILE A 334 15.48 -34.61 4.63
CA ILE A 334 14.81 -35.59 5.50
C ILE A 334 13.45 -35.98 4.90
N LEU A 335 12.65 -35.01 4.47
CA LEU A 335 11.32 -35.27 3.91
C LEU A 335 11.39 -36.02 2.57
N GLU A 336 12.32 -35.68 1.68
CA GLU A 336 12.53 -36.38 0.40
C GLU A 336 12.96 -37.85 0.61
N ASN A 337 13.80 -38.11 1.61
CA ASN A 337 14.19 -39.48 1.98
C ASN A 337 13.00 -40.34 2.45
N ILE A 338 11.98 -39.72 3.04
CA ILE A 338 10.75 -40.38 3.47
C ILE A 338 9.81 -40.57 2.28
N LEU A 339 9.60 -39.52 1.50
CA LEU A 339 8.70 -39.51 0.34
C LEU A 339 9.17 -40.41 -0.81
N SER A 340 10.47 -40.74 -0.86
CA SER A 340 11.04 -41.68 -1.83
C SER A 340 10.81 -43.16 -1.47
N LYS A 341 10.20 -43.47 -0.32
CA LYS A 341 9.84 -44.85 0.04
C LYS A 341 8.52 -45.24 -0.62
N ASP A 342 8.49 -46.43 -1.22
CA ASP A 342 7.26 -46.99 -1.82
C ASP A 342 6.25 -47.54 -0.78
N PHE A 343 6.53 -47.35 0.51
CA PHE A 343 5.71 -47.82 1.64
C PHE A 343 5.70 -46.81 2.78
N ILE A 344 4.65 -46.86 3.62
CA ILE A 344 4.51 -46.00 4.79
C ILE A 344 5.47 -46.48 5.90
N LEU A 345 6.26 -45.56 6.43
CA LEU A 345 7.21 -45.83 7.52
C LEU A 345 6.49 -46.06 8.86
N PRO A 346 7.14 -46.73 9.84
CA PRO A 346 6.56 -46.93 11.16
C PRO A 346 6.15 -45.62 11.83
N LEU A 347 5.02 -45.65 12.55
CA LEU A 347 4.44 -44.46 13.19
C LEU A 347 5.44 -43.73 14.09
N GLU A 348 6.18 -44.43 14.95
CA GLU A 348 7.17 -43.83 15.85
C GLU A 348 8.27 -43.04 15.12
N PHE A 349 8.62 -43.47 13.89
CA PHE A 349 9.57 -42.74 13.06
C PHE A 349 8.93 -41.48 12.47
N LEU A 350 7.71 -41.61 11.94
CA LEU A 350 6.95 -40.50 11.39
C LEU A 350 6.66 -39.41 12.44
N GLU A 351 6.35 -39.79 13.68
CA GLU A 351 6.13 -38.85 14.79
C GLU A 351 7.39 -38.04 15.12
N LYS A 352 8.59 -38.64 15.06
CA LYS A 352 9.85 -37.90 15.24
C LYS A 352 10.08 -36.88 14.13
N VAL A 353 9.75 -37.24 12.89
CA VAL A 353 9.86 -36.32 11.75
C VAL A 353 8.85 -35.18 11.88
N TYR A 354 7.62 -35.51 12.30
CA TYR A 354 6.60 -34.52 12.62
C TYR A 354 7.09 -33.55 13.70
N GLN A 355 7.73 -34.03 14.77
CA GLN A 355 8.33 -33.17 15.78
C GLN A 355 9.44 -32.26 15.22
N ASN A 356 10.25 -32.74 14.27
CA ASN A 356 11.25 -31.90 13.61
C ASN A 356 10.59 -30.77 12.78
N ILE A 357 9.47 -31.07 12.11
CA ILE A 357 8.66 -30.06 11.42
C ILE A 357 8.14 -29.03 12.43
N GLU A 358 7.59 -29.46 13.56
CA GLU A 358 7.07 -28.55 14.59
C GLU A 358 8.17 -27.67 15.21
N ASN A 359 9.37 -28.20 15.41
CA ASN A 359 10.52 -27.42 15.88
C ASN A 359 10.94 -26.34 14.86
N PHE A 360 10.93 -26.67 13.57
CA PHE A 360 11.21 -25.71 12.52
C PHE A 360 10.08 -24.66 12.42
N ASN A 361 8.82 -25.08 12.52
CA ASN A 361 7.67 -24.16 12.60
C ASN A 361 7.83 -23.16 13.75
N HIS A 362 8.19 -23.65 14.93
CA HIS A 362 8.41 -22.81 16.11
C HIS A 362 9.51 -21.77 15.87
N SER A 363 10.63 -22.17 15.23
CA SER A 363 11.71 -21.24 14.89
C SER A 363 11.29 -20.17 13.88
N LEU A 364 10.40 -20.50 12.94
CA LEU A 364 9.81 -19.53 12.01
C LEU A 364 8.82 -18.59 12.69
N ASP A 365 8.03 -19.09 13.65
CA ASP A 365 6.99 -18.34 14.33
C ASP A 365 7.56 -17.31 15.33
N GLU A 366 8.74 -17.56 15.89
CA GLU A 366 9.42 -16.66 16.84
C GLU A 366 10.35 -15.62 16.17
N ASP A 367 10.63 -15.75 14.88
CA ASP A 367 11.60 -14.88 14.20
C ASP A 367 10.93 -13.68 13.49
N GLU A 368 11.29 -12.47 13.93
CA GLU A 368 10.77 -11.21 13.40
C GLU A 368 11.01 -11.03 11.88
N PHE A 369 12.11 -11.56 11.34
CA PHE A 369 12.40 -11.45 9.92
C PHE A 369 11.43 -12.29 9.08
N ILE A 370 11.12 -13.51 9.55
CA ILE A 370 10.19 -14.43 8.88
C ILE A 370 8.74 -13.97 9.05
N GLN A 371 8.39 -13.42 10.22
CA GLN A 371 7.04 -12.95 10.52
C GLN A 371 6.74 -11.54 9.97
N ASP A 372 7.57 -11.03 9.05
CA ASP A 372 7.30 -9.76 8.38
C ASP A 372 6.05 -9.86 7.48
N GLY A 373 5.42 -8.73 7.17
CA GLY A 373 4.14 -8.71 6.43
C GLY A 373 4.16 -9.43 5.07
N ILE A 374 5.33 -9.65 4.46
CA ILE A 374 5.48 -10.31 3.16
C ILE A 374 5.74 -11.81 3.34
N LEU A 375 6.74 -12.20 4.12
CA LEU A 375 7.08 -13.60 4.36
C LEU A 375 6.00 -14.31 5.18
N LYS A 376 5.23 -13.58 5.99
CA LYS A 376 4.06 -14.13 6.67
C LYS A 376 2.99 -14.67 5.70
N ALA A 377 2.88 -14.12 4.49
CA ALA A 377 2.01 -14.70 3.47
C ALA A 377 2.49 -16.08 2.99
N VAL A 378 3.81 -16.31 2.99
CA VAL A 378 4.39 -17.63 2.72
C VAL A 378 3.95 -18.63 3.81
N ILE A 379 3.84 -18.17 5.06
CA ILE A 379 3.33 -18.99 6.17
C ILE A 379 1.84 -19.28 6.01
N TYR A 380 1.03 -18.36 5.47
CA TYR A 380 -0.38 -18.66 5.20
C TYR A 380 -0.59 -19.75 4.15
N GLU A 381 0.30 -19.83 3.15
CA GLU A 381 0.31 -20.93 2.17
C GLU A 381 0.57 -22.29 2.84
N ARG A 382 1.36 -22.32 3.92
CA ARG A 382 1.50 -23.52 4.79
C ARG A 382 0.15 -23.96 5.30
N GLY A 383 -0.58 -23.01 5.91
CA GLY A 383 -1.90 -23.25 6.47
C GLY A 383 -2.90 -23.77 5.44
N LEU A 384 -2.89 -23.22 4.23
CA LEU A 384 -3.72 -23.70 3.12
C LEU A 384 -3.39 -25.16 2.77
N LYS A 385 -2.12 -25.47 2.51
CA LYS A 385 -1.69 -26.82 2.13
C LYS A 385 -2.02 -27.85 3.21
N ILE A 386 -1.79 -27.51 4.48
CA ILE A 386 -2.12 -28.38 5.61
C ILE A 386 -3.63 -28.55 5.77
N SER A 387 -4.43 -27.50 5.57
CA SER A 387 -5.90 -27.59 5.66
C SER A 387 -6.50 -28.59 4.66
N LEU A 388 -5.87 -28.73 3.48
CA LEU A 388 -6.29 -29.72 2.48
C LEU A 388 -6.06 -31.15 2.97
N VAL A 389 -4.99 -31.40 3.73
CA VAL A 389 -4.76 -32.72 4.35
C VAL A 389 -5.85 -33.04 5.37
N TYR A 390 -6.22 -32.08 6.21
CA TYR A 390 -7.33 -32.26 7.17
C TYR A 390 -8.67 -32.55 6.47
N LYS A 391 -8.92 -31.92 5.31
CA LYS A 391 -10.14 -32.12 4.53
C LYS A 391 -10.31 -33.56 4.02
N GLU A 392 -9.21 -34.30 3.82
CA GLU A 392 -9.24 -35.70 3.41
C GLU A 392 -9.77 -36.63 4.51
N ASN A 393 -9.90 -36.17 5.77
CA ASN A 393 -10.43 -36.94 6.90
C ASN A 393 -9.71 -38.29 7.10
N ILE A 394 -8.38 -38.32 6.94
CA ILE A 394 -7.56 -39.52 7.13
C ILE A 394 -7.58 -39.90 8.62
N VAL A 395 -8.08 -41.11 8.92
CA VAL A 395 -8.23 -41.60 10.31
C VAL A 395 -6.97 -42.31 10.82
N ASP A 396 -6.22 -42.99 9.93
CA ASP A 396 -4.98 -43.68 10.30
C ASP A 396 -3.84 -42.67 10.52
N ASN A 397 -3.24 -42.68 11.71
CA ASN A 397 -2.22 -41.70 12.11
C ASN A 397 -0.98 -41.74 11.21
N ALA A 398 -0.49 -42.92 10.83
CA ALA A 398 0.70 -43.04 9.99
C ALA A 398 0.44 -42.51 8.58
N SER A 399 -0.75 -42.79 8.02
CA SER A 399 -1.21 -42.24 6.75
C SER A 399 -1.43 -40.74 6.82
N PHE A 400 -2.00 -40.22 7.91
CA PHE A 400 -2.19 -38.78 8.12
C PHE A 400 -0.87 -38.04 8.18
N ILE A 401 0.09 -38.49 9.00
CA ILE A 401 1.41 -37.84 9.11
C ILE A 401 2.15 -37.91 7.78
N SER A 402 2.03 -39.02 7.04
CA SER A 402 2.62 -39.15 5.71
C SER A 402 2.03 -38.14 4.71
N ALA A 403 0.71 -37.94 4.73
CA ALA A 403 0.04 -36.91 3.92
C ALA A 403 0.44 -35.48 4.36
N TYR A 404 0.56 -35.25 5.66
CA TYR A 404 1.05 -33.99 6.23
C TYR A 404 2.48 -33.70 5.77
N ILE A 405 3.40 -34.66 5.86
CA ILE A 405 4.79 -34.54 5.38
C ILE A 405 4.83 -34.19 3.91
N LYS A 406 3.99 -34.81 3.07
CA LYS A 406 3.91 -34.49 1.64
C LYS A 406 3.48 -33.04 1.41
N ALA A 407 2.39 -32.60 2.02
CA ALA A 407 1.90 -31.24 1.90
C ALA A 407 2.93 -30.21 2.44
N TYR A 408 3.59 -30.55 3.55
CA TYR A 408 4.62 -29.73 4.16
C TYR A 408 5.86 -29.64 3.28
N HIS A 409 6.30 -30.73 2.64
CA HIS A 409 7.40 -30.73 1.69
C HIS A 409 7.11 -29.81 0.50
N GLU A 410 5.91 -29.89 -0.08
CA GLU A 410 5.49 -28.98 -1.16
C GLU A 410 5.51 -27.51 -0.70
N TRP A 411 5.06 -27.23 0.52
CA TRP A 411 5.17 -25.89 1.11
C TRP A 411 6.64 -25.48 1.31
N LEU A 412 7.49 -26.38 1.79
CA LEU A 412 8.89 -26.09 2.09
C LEU A 412 9.67 -25.70 0.83
N LEU A 413 9.42 -26.36 -0.30
CA LEU A 413 9.97 -25.97 -1.60
C LEU A 413 9.56 -24.53 -1.98
N TYR A 414 8.28 -24.21 -1.82
CA TYR A 414 7.76 -22.87 -2.05
C TYR A 414 8.38 -21.84 -1.09
N PHE A 415 8.50 -22.17 0.19
CA PHE A 415 9.14 -21.32 1.21
C PHE A 415 10.59 -21.00 0.83
N MET A 416 11.36 -22.01 0.46
CA MET A 416 12.75 -21.85 0.03
C MET A 416 12.87 -20.95 -1.20
N GLU A 417 12.04 -21.17 -2.23
CA GLU A 417 12.01 -20.33 -3.45
C GLU A 417 11.76 -18.84 -3.10
N LYS A 418 10.79 -18.57 -2.22
CA LYS A 418 10.47 -17.19 -1.80
C LYS A 418 11.54 -16.59 -0.90
N LEU A 419 12.17 -17.38 -0.05
CA LEU A 419 13.29 -16.93 0.78
C LEU A 419 14.52 -16.60 -0.06
N GLU A 420 14.83 -17.40 -1.09
CA GLU A 420 15.90 -17.11 -2.05
C GLU A 420 15.66 -15.82 -2.83
N GLN A 421 14.43 -15.59 -3.30
CA GLN A 421 14.04 -14.31 -3.92
C GLN A 421 14.28 -13.14 -2.97
N ARG A 422 13.88 -13.28 -1.70
CA ARG A 422 14.11 -12.27 -0.66
C ARG A 422 15.60 -11.99 -0.43
N ILE A 423 16.44 -13.03 -0.40
CA ILE A 423 17.90 -12.91 -0.27
C ILE A 423 18.49 -12.15 -1.46
N ASN A 424 18.07 -12.47 -2.68
CA ASN A 424 18.56 -11.80 -3.89
C ASN A 424 18.22 -10.31 -3.87
N ILE A 425 16.99 -9.95 -3.49
CA ILE A 425 16.57 -8.54 -3.35
C ILE A 425 17.46 -7.80 -2.35
N ILE A 426 17.76 -8.41 -1.21
CA ILE A 426 18.67 -7.83 -0.20
C ILE A 426 20.07 -7.62 -0.79
N ILE A 427 20.61 -8.64 -1.46
CA ILE A 427 21.95 -8.58 -2.06
C ILE A 427 22.04 -7.48 -3.12
N ASP A 428 21.08 -7.42 -4.02
CA ASP A 428 21.08 -6.46 -5.12
C ASP A 428 20.91 -5.04 -4.61
N SER A 429 20.00 -4.83 -3.65
CA SER A 429 19.83 -3.52 -3.01
C SER A 429 21.11 -3.07 -2.28
N PHE A 430 21.85 -3.99 -1.65
CA PHE A 430 23.06 -3.64 -0.91
C PHE A 430 24.20 -3.16 -1.81
N LYS A 431 24.28 -3.66 -3.06
CA LYS A 431 25.26 -3.21 -4.07
C LYS A 431 25.02 -1.77 -4.51
N GLU A 432 23.78 -1.30 -4.41
CA GLU A 432 23.35 0.04 -4.83
C GLU A 432 23.45 1.08 -3.69
N LEU A 433 23.68 0.65 -2.45
CA LEU A 433 23.80 1.56 -1.32
C LEU A 433 25.15 2.34 -1.36
N PRO A 434 25.14 3.67 -1.18
CA PRO A 434 26.32 4.52 -1.26
C PRO A 434 27.32 4.34 -0.11
#